data_AF-A0A6L3II91-F1
#
_entry.id   AF-A0A6L3II91-F1
#
_cell.length_a   1.000
_cell.length_b   1.000
_cell.length_c   1.000
_cell.angle_alpha   90.00
_cell.angle_beta   90.00
_cell.angle_gamma   90.00
#
_symmetry.space_group_name_H-M   'P 1'
#
loop_
_entity.id
_entity.type
_entity.pdbx_description
1 polymer ?
#
loop_
_entity_poly.entity_id
_entity_poly.type
_entity_poly.pdbx_seq_one_letter_code
_entity_poly.pdbx_strand_id
1 'polypeptide(L)'
;SSFMLPATLQDNAPYTLEAWVLNDSISENECVADFTTSHDELEKIMLVNGTEPRCGVINHYGWYEDAGYKDMKELAGKWQHIYICFDGRMEQVYINGKLVSEKDIQLLVKPSQFITLGRNAEGDWPFTGYLHSLKLWDEYLPLKE
;
A
#
# COMPACT_ATOMS: atom_id res chain seq x y z
N SER A 1 -6.49 -6.13 14.20
CA SER A 1 -7.43 -7.22 13.83
C SER A 1 -7.08 -8.52 14.55
N SER A 2 -7.88 -9.59 14.47
CA SER A 2 -7.51 -10.97 14.84
C SER A 2 -7.01 -11.82 13.66
N PHE A 3 -6.97 -11.28 12.44
CA PHE A 3 -6.37 -11.95 11.28
C PHE A 3 -4.91 -11.54 11.10
N MET A 4 -4.06 -12.54 10.88
CA MET A 4 -2.61 -12.43 10.67
C MET A 4 -2.29 -12.28 9.18
N LEU A 5 -1.11 -11.75 8.85
CA LEU A 5 -0.58 -11.86 7.49
C LEU A 5 -0.21 -13.32 7.20
N PRO A 6 -0.68 -13.92 6.09
CA PRO A 6 -0.28 -15.27 5.71
C PRO A 6 1.23 -15.44 5.60
N ALA A 7 1.75 -16.59 6.04
CA ALA A 7 3.18 -16.87 5.98
C ALA A 7 3.74 -16.98 4.55
N THR A 8 2.86 -17.14 3.55
CA THR A 8 3.21 -17.15 2.13
C THR A 8 3.62 -15.78 1.58
N LEU A 9 3.34 -14.69 2.32
CA LEU A 9 3.71 -13.31 1.97
C LEU A 9 5.00 -12.83 2.66
N GLN A 10 5.78 -13.73 3.26
CA GLN A 10 7.00 -13.36 3.98
C GLN A 10 8.17 -13.06 3.04
N ASP A 11 9.12 -12.28 3.56
CA ASP A 11 10.33 -11.85 2.90
C ASP A 11 10.04 -11.18 1.55
N ASN A 12 10.51 -11.78 0.46
CA ASN A 12 10.45 -11.20 -0.88
C ASN A 12 9.41 -11.91 -1.77
N ALA A 13 8.38 -12.48 -1.15
CA ALA A 13 7.31 -13.17 -1.86
C ALA A 13 6.53 -12.21 -2.78
N PRO A 14 6.11 -12.68 -3.97
CA PRO A 14 5.26 -11.90 -4.84
C PRO A 14 3.91 -11.62 -4.18
N TYR A 15 3.31 -10.48 -4.50
CA TYR A 15 2.00 -10.13 -3.99
C TYR A 15 1.23 -9.23 -4.96
N THR A 16 -0.07 -9.15 -4.76
CA THR A 16 -0.93 -8.17 -5.41
C THR A 16 -1.88 -7.56 -4.39
N LEU A 17 -2.04 -6.24 -4.42
CA LEU A 17 -2.93 -5.47 -3.55
C LEU A 17 -3.88 -4.64 -4.40
N GLU A 18 -5.17 -4.74 -4.14
CA GLU A 18 -6.21 -3.96 -4.81
C GLU A 18 -7.11 -3.29 -3.78
N ALA A 19 -7.43 -2.01 -4.00
CA ALA A 19 -8.39 -1.29 -3.18
C ALA A 19 -9.13 -0.22 -3.99
N TRP A 20 -10.35 0.09 -3.56
CA TRP A 20 -11.03 1.32 -3.93
C TRP A 20 -11.03 2.27 -2.73
N VAL A 21 -10.52 3.48 -2.92
CA VAL A 21 -10.40 4.50 -1.87
C VAL A 21 -11.10 5.77 -2.33
N LEU A 22 -11.90 6.39 -1.46
CA LEU A 22 -12.42 7.73 -1.66
C LEU A 22 -12.08 8.54 -0.42
N ASN A 23 -11.38 9.66 -0.59
CA ASN A 23 -11.04 10.53 0.52
C ASN A 23 -11.43 11.96 0.16
N ASP A 24 -12.31 12.58 0.97
CA ASP A 24 -12.83 13.93 0.72
C ASP A 24 -11.74 14.99 0.87
N SER A 25 -10.77 14.75 1.76
CA SER A 25 -9.60 15.61 1.96
C SER A 25 -8.37 14.75 2.23
N ILE A 26 -7.46 14.70 1.25
CA ILE A 26 -6.24 13.90 1.33
C ILE A 26 -5.16 14.70 2.08
N SER A 27 -4.76 14.21 3.25
CA SER A 27 -3.67 14.76 4.06
C SER A 27 -2.31 14.33 3.52
N GLU A 28 -1.22 14.75 4.16
CA GLU A 28 0.14 14.35 3.73
C GLU A 28 0.34 12.84 3.82
N ASN A 29 -0.06 12.23 4.95
CA ASN A 29 0.03 10.79 5.19
C ASN A 29 -1.25 10.28 5.88
N GLU A 30 -1.94 9.32 5.26
CA GLU A 30 -3.08 8.61 5.85
C GLU A 30 -2.97 7.11 5.55
N CYS A 31 -2.94 6.27 6.58
CA CYS A 31 -2.82 4.82 6.43
C CYS A 31 -4.19 4.19 6.18
N VAL A 32 -4.42 3.70 4.97
CA VAL A 32 -5.64 2.98 4.60
C VAL A 32 -5.64 1.58 5.23
N ALA A 33 -4.53 0.85 5.06
CA ALA A 33 -4.34 -0.49 5.61
C ALA A 33 -2.85 -0.76 5.86
N ASP A 34 -2.51 -1.32 7.03
CA ASP A 34 -1.17 -1.78 7.34
C ASP A 34 -1.21 -3.29 7.58
N PHE A 35 -0.54 -4.01 6.69
CA PHE A 35 -0.54 -5.47 6.65
C PHE A 35 0.55 -6.08 7.54
N THR A 36 1.41 -5.23 8.10
CA THR A 36 2.62 -5.59 8.82
C THR A 36 2.72 -4.82 10.13
N THR A 37 3.53 -5.28 11.08
CA THR A 37 3.74 -4.57 12.36
C THR A 37 5.15 -4.04 12.53
N SER A 38 6.07 -4.36 11.61
CA SER A 38 7.45 -3.91 11.68
C SER A 38 7.56 -2.41 11.37
N HIS A 39 8.63 -1.80 11.85
CA HIS A 39 9.08 -0.45 11.51
C HIS A 39 10.46 -0.46 10.84
N ASP A 40 11.03 -1.64 10.62
CA ASP A 40 12.32 -1.78 9.97
C ASP A 40 12.18 -1.59 8.46
N GLU A 41 13.28 -1.15 7.85
CA GLU A 41 13.38 -0.83 6.43
C GLU A 41 12.99 -2.05 5.56
N LEU A 42 12.09 -1.83 4.59
CA LEU A 42 11.60 -2.80 3.59
C LEU A 42 10.79 -3.96 4.16
N GLU A 43 10.44 -3.93 5.45
CA GLU A 43 9.62 -4.97 6.09
C GLU A 43 8.13 -4.66 6.10
N LYS A 44 7.74 -3.47 5.62
CA LYS A 44 6.37 -2.95 5.69
C LYS A 44 5.60 -3.25 4.40
N ILE A 45 4.30 -3.52 4.50
CA ILE A 45 3.35 -3.37 3.39
C ILE A 45 2.22 -2.50 3.93
N MET A 46 2.26 -1.20 3.65
CA MET A 46 1.27 -0.24 4.13
C MET A 46 0.68 0.56 2.98
N LEU A 47 -0.61 0.34 2.72
CA LEU A 47 -1.39 1.12 1.76
C LEU A 47 -1.67 2.50 2.35
N VAL A 48 -1.23 3.54 1.64
CA VAL A 48 -1.36 4.94 2.04
C VAL A 48 -2.26 5.67 1.04
N ASN A 49 -3.00 6.66 1.52
CA ASN A 49 -3.69 7.63 0.67
C ASN A 49 -3.30 9.04 1.11
N GLY A 50 -2.15 9.51 0.65
CA GLY A 50 -1.54 10.75 1.10
C GLY A 50 -0.85 11.53 -0.01
N THR A 51 -0.65 12.83 0.19
CA THR A 51 0.07 13.69 -0.77
C THR A 51 1.59 13.64 -0.63
N GLU A 52 2.13 12.90 0.34
CA GLU A 52 3.58 12.76 0.50
C GLU A 52 4.22 12.17 -0.78
N PRO A 53 5.17 12.87 -1.42
CA PRO A 53 5.70 12.45 -2.72
C PRO A 53 6.41 11.10 -2.71
N ARG A 54 6.94 10.67 -1.56
CA ARG A 54 7.72 9.43 -1.43
C ARG A 54 6.84 8.23 -1.15
N CYS A 55 5.91 8.32 -0.20
CA CYS A 55 5.18 7.15 0.31
C CYS A 55 3.66 7.33 0.36
N GLY A 56 3.12 8.30 -0.38
CA GLY A 56 1.70 8.64 -0.40
C GLY A 56 0.75 7.58 -0.98
N VAL A 57 1.26 6.46 -1.51
CA VAL A 57 0.47 5.35 -2.07
C VAL A 57 0.82 4.01 -1.42
N ILE A 58 2.11 3.67 -1.36
CA ILE A 58 2.61 2.46 -0.70
C ILE A 58 3.88 2.80 0.08
N ASN A 59 3.97 2.28 1.30
CA ASN A 59 5.09 2.53 2.19
C ASN A 59 5.66 1.19 2.70
N HIS A 60 6.95 1.01 2.44
CA HIS A 60 7.77 -0.12 2.86
C HIS A 60 8.78 0.28 3.97
N TYR A 61 8.76 1.54 4.43
CA TYR A 61 9.86 2.19 5.15
C TYR A 61 11.19 2.15 4.38
N GLY A 62 11.13 2.07 3.05
CA GLY A 62 12.29 1.97 2.16
C GLY A 62 12.79 3.32 1.65
N TRP A 63 12.24 4.43 2.16
CA TRP A 63 12.61 5.80 1.79
C TRP A 63 12.46 6.12 0.30
N TYR A 64 13.50 5.84 -0.49
CA TYR A 64 13.49 6.08 -1.93
C TYR A 64 12.80 4.94 -2.68
N GLU A 65 12.55 3.81 -2.03
CA GLU A 65 11.86 2.65 -2.60
C GLU A 65 10.33 2.76 -2.50
N ASP A 66 9.80 3.54 -1.56
CA ASP A 66 8.35 3.76 -1.39
C ASP A 66 7.72 4.47 -2.60
N ALA A 67 6.41 4.32 -2.83
CA ALA A 67 5.72 5.03 -3.91
C ALA A 67 4.72 6.08 -3.41
N GLY A 68 4.85 7.29 -3.93
CA GLY A 68 3.84 8.36 -3.86
C GLY A 68 3.28 8.68 -5.25
N TYR A 69 2.31 9.59 -5.29
CA TYR A 69 1.74 10.07 -6.55
C TYR A 69 1.61 11.59 -6.55
N LYS A 70 2.32 12.25 -7.46
CA LYS A 70 2.38 13.72 -7.55
C LYS A 70 1.02 14.40 -7.73
N ASP A 71 0.08 13.73 -8.41
CA ASP A 71 -1.24 14.29 -8.71
C ASP A 71 -2.31 13.77 -7.71
N MET A 72 -1.90 13.17 -6.59
CA MET A 72 -2.83 12.60 -5.59
C MET A 72 -3.87 13.62 -5.12
N LYS A 73 -3.45 14.87 -4.91
CA LYS A 73 -4.35 15.95 -4.46
C LYS A 73 -5.53 16.20 -5.42
N GLU A 74 -5.37 15.92 -6.71
CA GLU A 74 -6.42 16.09 -7.72
C GLU A 74 -7.52 15.00 -7.64
N LEU A 75 -7.26 13.95 -6.86
CA LEU A 75 -8.16 12.82 -6.63
C LEU A 75 -9.03 12.98 -5.37
N ALA A 76 -8.89 14.08 -4.64
CA ALA A 76 -9.76 14.38 -3.49
C ALA A 76 -11.24 14.40 -3.91
N GLY A 77 -12.10 13.77 -3.10
CA GLY A 77 -13.54 13.63 -3.35
C GLY A 77 -13.89 12.70 -4.53
N LYS A 78 -12.95 11.91 -5.05
CA LYS A 78 -13.17 10.95 -6.14
C LYS A 78 -12.78 9.55 -5.70
N TRP A 79 -13.47 8.55 -6.25
CA TRP A 79 -13.05 7.17 -6.13
C TRP A 79 -11.73 6.95 -6.88
N GLN A 80 -10.83 6.22 -6.23
CA GLN A 80 -9.50 5.88 -6.70
C GLN A 80 -9.40 4.37 -6.68
N HIS A 81 -9.17 3.77 -7.85
CA HIS A 81 -8.78 2.38 -7.94
C HIS A 81 -7.26 2.30 -7.78
N ILE A 82 -6.79 1.73 -6.68
CA ILE A 82 -5.37 1.51 -6.42
C ILE A 82 -5.08 0.03 -6.65
N TYR A 83 -4.10 -0.25 -7.49
CA TYR A 83 -3.67 -1.60 -7.82
C TYR A 83 -2.15 -1.67 -7.76
N ILE A 84 -1.61 -2.60 -6.99
CA ILE A 84 -0.17 -2.78 -6.79
C ILE A 84 0.15 -4.24 -7.02
N CYS A 85 1.13 -4.53 -7.87
CA CYS A 85 1.62 -5.89 -8.07
C CYS A 85 3.14 -5.93 -7.99
N PHE A 86 3.65 -6.96 -7.31
CA PHE A 86 5.06 -7.22 -7.10
C PHE A 86 5.38 -8.66 -7.50
N ASP A 87 6.35 -8.85 -8.40
CA ASP A 87 6.71 -10.16 -8.94
C ASP A 87 7.83 -10.87 -8.15
N GLY A 88 8.27 -10.31 -7.02
CA GLY A 88 9.48 -10.73 -6.31
C GLY A 88 10.72 -9.93 -6.72
N ARG A 89 10.60 -8.96 -7.62
CA ARG A 89 11.67 -8.05 -8.00
C ARG A 89 11.16 -6.66 -8.42
N MET A 90 10.19 -6.61 -9.32
CA MET A 90 9.61 -5.38 -9.84
C MET A 90 8.28 -5.09 -9.15
N GLU A 91 8.17 -3.94 -8.49
CA GLU A 91 6.90 -3.42 -7.97
C GLU A 91 6.32 -2.38 -8.92
N GLN A 92 5.06 -2.58 -9.29
CA GLN A 92 4.30 -1.65 -10.12
C GLN A 92 3.08 -1.15 -9.36
N VAL A 93 2.92 0.16 -9.33
CA VAL A 93 1.81 0.85 -8.66
C VAL A 93 0.97 1.55 -9.72
N TYR A 94 -0.34 1.31 -9.68
CA TYR A 94 -1.33 1.87 -10.59
C TYR A 94 -2.40 2.63 -9.82
N ILE A 95 -2.81 3.76 -10.38
CA ILE A 95 -3.98 4.52 -9.91
C ILE A 95 -4.92 4.73 -11.10
N ASN A 96 -6.17 4.29 -10.96
CA ASN A 96 -7.19 4.33 -12.02
C ASN A 96 -6.69 3.71 -13.33
N GLY A 97 -5.99 2.58 -13.22
CA GLY A 97 -5.41 1.85 -14.35
C GLY A 97 -4.15 2.48 -14.98
N LYS A 98 -3.72 3.66 -14.52
CA LYS A 98 -2.49 4.30 -15.00
C LYS A 98 -1.31 3.93 -14.12
N LEU A 99 -0.21 3.47 -14.73
CA LEU A 99 1.05 3.24 -14.04
C LEU A 99 1.59 4.57 -13.47
N VAL A 100 1.84 4.61 -12.16
CA VAL A 100 2.36 5.79 -11.45
C VAL A 100 3.76 5.58 -10.88
N SER A 101 4.14 4.34 -10.59
CA SER A 101 5.49 3.97 -10.14
C SER A 101 5.84 2.57 -10.62
N GLU A 102 7.12 2.36 -10.93
CA GLU A 102 7.72 1.08 -11.26
C GLU A 102 9.15 1.05 -10.68
N LYS A 103 9.49 0.06 -9.86
CA LYS A 103 10.79 -0.02 -9.18
C LYS A 103 11.30 -1.45 -9.00
N ASP A 104 12.61 -1.62 -9.18
CA ASP A 104 13.34 -2.84 -8.81
C ASP A 104 13.64 -2.77 -7.30
N ILE A 105 12.85 -3.48 -6.49
CA ILE A 105 12.91 -3.46 -5.03
C ILE A 105 13.05 -4.88 -4.47
N GLN A 106 13.61 -4.98 -3.26
CA GLN A 106 13.64 -6.22 -2.50
C GLN A 106 12.96 -5.99 -1.15
N LEU A 107 11.92 -6.77 -0.86
CA LEU A 107 11.20 -6.70 0.40
C LEU A 107 11.72 -7.74 1.40
N LEU A 108 11.50 -7.44 2.68
CA LEU A 108 11.91 -8.26 3.83
C LEU A 108 10.71 -8.51 4.77
N VAL A 109 9.51 -8.66 4.19
CA VAL A 109 8.23 -8.69 4.91
C VAL A 109 8.26 -9.65 6.09
N LYS A 110 7.97 -9.15 7.28
CA LYS A 110 7.96 -9.95 8.51
C LYS A 110 6.60 -10.52 8.85
N PRO A 111 6.56 -11.63 9.60
CA PRO A 111 5.32 -12.15 10.15
C PRO A 111 4.58 -11.06 10.94
N SER A 112 3.28 -10.94 10.69
CA SER A 112 2.42 -10.02 11.41
C SER A 112 1.27 -10.75 12.07
N GLN A 113 1.06 -10.49 13.37
CA GLN A 113 -0.01 -11.10 14.14
C GLN A 113 -1.37 -10.42 13.92
N PHE A 114 -1.36 -9.23 13.35
CA PHE A 114 -2.58 -8.49 13.06
C PHE A 114 -2.38 -7.52 11.92
N ILE A 115 -3.48 -7.19 11.28
CA ILE A 115 -3.55 -6.13 10.28
C ILE A 115 -4.44 -5.01 10.83
N THR A 116 -4.15 -3.77 10.47
CA THR A 116 -4.95 -2.60 10.83
C THR A 116 -5.58 -1.97 9.59
N LEU A 117 -6.76 -1.40 9.78
CA LEU A 117 -7.43 -0.55 8.79
C LEU A 117 -7.60 0.84 9.39
N GLY A 118 -7.27 1.86 8.61
CA GLY A 118 -7.46 3.27 8.94
C GLY A 118 -6.45 3.88 9.91
N ARG A 119 -5.37 3.17 10.23
CA ARG A 119 -4.19 3.63 10.98
C ARG A 119 -3.07 2.61 10.79
N ASN A 120 -1.82 3.02 10.99
CA ASN A 120 -0.71 2.06 11.01
C ASN A 120 -0.69 1.24 12.30
N ALA A 121 0.18 0.24 12.39
CA ALA A 121 0.34 -0.61 13.57
C ALA A 121 0.70 0.16 14.86
N GLU A 122 1.34 1.32 14.71
CA GLU A 122 1.74 2.24 15.80
C GLU A 122 0.58 3.10 16.32
N GLY A 123 -0.53 3.18 15.59
CA GLY A 123 -1.71 3.96 15.94
C GLY A 123 -1.74 5.37 15.35
N ASP A 124 -0.81 5.70 14.46
CA ASP A 124 -0.66 6.96 13.76
C ASP A 124 -1.28 6.93 12.34
N TRP A 125 -1.21 8.08 11.67
CA TRP A 125 -1.69 8.31 10.29
C TRP A 125 -3.16 7.91 10.11
N PRO A 126 -4.08 8.55 10.87
CA PRO A 126 -5.48 8.22 10.81
C PRO A 126 -6.03 8.48 9.41
N PHE A 127 -6.66 7.47 8.81
CA PHE A 127 -7.40 7.61 7.57
C PHE A 127 -8.81 8.12 7.83
N THR A 128 -9.24 9.07 7.02
CA THR A 128 -10.52 9.79 7.21
C THR A 128 -11.51 9.58 6.07
N GLY A 129 -11.15 8.76 5.07
CA GLY A 129 -12.00 8.46 3.93
C GLY A 129 -12.81 7.16 4.02
N TYR A 130 -13.19 6.68 2.84
CA TYR A 130 -13.97 5.48 2.59
C TYR A 130 -13.11 4.44 1.88
N LEU A 131 -13.25 3.18 2.31
CA LEU A 131 -12.55 2.03 1.74
C LEU A 131 -13.59 1.03 1.20
N HIS A 132 -13.35 0.51 0.01
CA HIS A 132 -14.15 -0.54 -0.60
C HIS A 132 -13.26 -1.59 -1.28
N SER A 133 -13.68 -2.86 -1.22
CA SER A 133 -13.05 -3.97 -1.95
C SER A 133 -11.53 -4.12 -1.77
N LEU A 134 -11.02 -3.97 -0.53
CA LEU A 134 -9.63 -4.27 -0.20
C LEU A 134 -9.33 -5.76 -0.38
N LYS A 135 -8.30 -6.08 -1.15
CA LYS A 135 -7.85 -7.46 -1.42
C LYS A 135 -6.33 -7.51 -1.43
N LEU A 136 -5.78 -8.58 -0.88
CA LEU A 136 -4.36 -8.90 -0.92
C LEU A 136 -4.22 -10.37 -1.33
N TRP A 137 -3.40 -10.63 -2.34
CA TRP A 137 -3.05 -11.97 -2.82
C TRP A 137 -1.56 -12.20 -2.65
N ASP A 138 -1.19 -13.44 -2.34
CA ASP A 138 0.18 -13.96 -2.30
C ASP A 138 0.66 -14.46 -3.67
N GLU A 139 0.11 -13.85 -4.73
CA GLU A 139 0.42 -14.13 -6.11
C GLU A 139 0.67 -12.83 -6.88
N TYR A 140 1.59 -12.88 -7.84
CA TYR A 140 1.77 -11.82 -8.81
C TYR A 140 0.66 -11.89 -9.87
N LEU A 141 -0.25 -10.92 -9.83
CA LEU A 141 -1.35 -10.75 -10.76
C LEU A 141 -1.15 -9.40 -11.47
N PRO A 142 -0.55 -9.36 -12.66
CA PRO A 142 -0.38 -8.11 -13.39
C PRO A 142 -1.76 -7.53 -13.74
N LEU A 143 -1.87 -6.20 -13.68
CA LEU A 143 -3.08 -5.51 -14.11
C LEU A 143 -3.36 -5.86 -15.58
N LYS A 144 -4.53 -6.43 -15.85
CA LYS A 144 -5.00 -6.74 -17.20
C LYS A 144 -5.72 -5.51 -17.74
N GLU A 145 -5.48 -5.20 -19.02
CA GLU A 145 -6.22 -4.17 -19.77
C GLU A 145 -7.73 -4.46 -19.85
#